data_AF-A0A2S6ULP8-F1
#
_entry.id   AF-A0A2S6ULP8-F1
#
_cell.length_a   1.000
_cell.length_b   1.000
_cell.length_c   1.000
_cell.angle_alpha   90.00
_cell.angle_beta   90.00
_cell.angle_gamma   90.00
#
_symmetry.space_group_name_H-M   'P 1'
#
loop_
_entity.id
_entity.type
_entity.pdbx_description
1 polymer ?
#
loop_
_entity_poly.entity_id
_entity_poly.type
_entity_poly.pdbx_seq_one_letter_code
_entity_poly.pdbx_strand_id
1 'polypeptide(L)'
;MKEDIRTSRLLKQISKIAKSPVLEASAMPPQVYHSEDFFKLEKEQLFARDWICVGREDNTRAPGDFLTWKLGDQPIFAIRGEDSTLRAFSNVCLHRMMPLLEGTGNSKTIVCPYHAWTYGNDGSLRNAPLIEKKVQAHLKRKRLPRIRLEIWKGWIYVTLNKDAKSVASQLEKLEPVVSPYQMENYVSVVHRDYTWQTNWKLLVENFMEGYHLPVVHNKTVGRWFPSKKTKFPRQRCNSFTYQTFIKDETALYGGAHKKNKKLRGIQRHTSIM
;
A
#
# COMPACT_ATOMS: atom_id res chain seq x y z
N MET A 1 -14.72 -23.66 -13.03
CA MET A 1 -14.84 -22.20 -13.25
C MET A 1 -14.68 -21.97 -14.74
N LYS A 2 -15.75 -21.63 -15.47
CA LYS A 2 -15.62 -21.28 -16.90
C LYS A 2 -14.90 -19.93 -16.95
N GLU A 3 -13.64 -19.94 -17.36
CA GLU A 3 -12.90 -18.71 -17.62
C GLU A 3 -13.67 -17.94 -18.69
N ASP A 4 -14.13 -16.72 -18.37
CA ASP A 4 -14.84 -15.89 -19.33
C ASP A 4 -13.92 -15.64 -20.54
N ILE A 5 -14.41 -16.01 -21.73
CA ILE A 5 -13.68 -15.95 -23.00
C ILE A 5 -13.17 -14.52 -23.25
N ARG A 6 -13.92 -13.49 -22.82
CA ARG A 6 -13.53 -12.08 -22.99
C ARG A 6 -12.36 -11.73 -22.10
N THR A 7 -12.42 -12.07 -20.82
CA THR A 7 -11.32 -11.91 -19.85
C THR A 7 -10.06 -12.66 -20.30
N SER A 8 -10.19 -13.90 -20.77
CA SER A 8 -9.06 -14.69 -21.29
C SER A 8 -8.40 -14.04 -22.51
N ARG A 9 -9.19 -13.51 -23.46
CA ARG A 9 -8.67 -12.77 -24.61
C ARG A 9 -7.93 -11.49 -24.18
N LEU A 10 -8.47 -10.77 -23.20
CA LEU A 10 -7.87 -9.54 -22.68
C LEU A 10 -6.51 -9.84 -22.01
N LEU A 11 -6.42 -10.90 -21.20
CA LEU A 11 -5.16 -11.36 -20.60
C LEU A 11 -4.11 -11.72 -21.66
N LYS A 12 -4.50 -12.38 -22.75
CA LYS A 12 -3.58 -12.68 -23.87
C LYS A 12 -3.05 -11.40 -24.52
N GLN A 13 -3.88 -10.38 -24.71
CA GLN A 13 -3.46 -9.09 -25.24
C GLN A 13 -2.48 -8.38 -24.30
N ILE A 14 -2.81 -8.30 -23.01
CA ILE A 14 -1.93 -7.69 -21.99
C ILE A 14 -0.59 -8.44 -21.92
N SER A 15 -0.61 -9.77 -21.93
CA SER A 15 0.61 -10.59 -21.92
C SER A 15 1.49 -10.33 -23.13
N LYS A 16 0.89 -10.16 -24.33
CA LYS A 16 1.62 -9.79 -25.54
C LYS A 16 2.29 -8.42 -25.38
N ILE A 17 1.54 -7.41 -24.93
CA ILE A 17 2.05 -6.04 -24.71
C ILE A 17 3.19 -6.04 -23.69
N ALA A 18 3.04 -6.72 -22.56
CA ALA A 18 4.05 -6.77 -21.50
C ALA A 18 5.37 -7.43 -21.96
N LYS A 19 5.29 -8.37 -22.92
CA LYS A 19 6.44 -9.07 -23.51
C LYS A 19 7.11 -8.28 -24.63
N SER A 20 6.44 -7.27 -25.21
CA SER A 20 7.02 -6.46 -26.28
C SER A 20 8.25 -5.67 -25.81
N PRO A 21 9.19 -5.37 -26.72
CA PRO A 21 10.21 -4.36 -26.50
C PRO A 21 9.58 -3.03 -26.10
N VAL A 22 10.23 -2.27 -25.21
CA VAL A 22 9.67 -1.00 -24.68
C VAL A 22 9.32 -0.02 -25.80
N LEU A 23 10.13 0.04 -26.86
CA LEU A 23 9.92 0.94 -28.00
C LEU A 23 8.75 0.53 -28.91
N GLU A 24 8.24 -0.69 -28.75
CA GLU A 24 7.10 -1.24 -29.51
C GLU A 24 5.88 -1.49 -28.61
N ALA A 25 6.01 -1.24 -27.31
CA ALA A 25 4.94 -1.41 -26.35
C ALA A 25 3.90 -0.30 -26.52
N SER A 26 2.66 -0.62 -26.15
CA SER A 26 1.52 0.31 -26.17
C SER A 26 0.78 0.26 -24.84
N ALA A 27 -0.14 1.20 -24.63
CA ALA A 27 -1.01 1.18 -23.47
C ALA A 27 -1.87 -0.10 -23.43
N MET A 28 -2.33 -0.46 -22.22
CA MET A 28 -3.24 -1.59 -22.07
C MET A 28 -4.56 -1.35 -22.83
N PRO A 29 -5.24 -2.41 -23.31
CA PRO A 29 -6.53 -2.27 -23.98
C PRO A 29 -7.54 -1.55 -23.07
N PRO A 30 -8.37 -0.62 -23.58
CA PRO A 30 -9.24 0.22 -22.76
C PRO A 30 -10.15 -0.54 -21.77
N GLN A 31 -10.51 -1.77 -22.11
CA GLN A 31 -11.35 -2.67 -21.31
C GLN A 31 -10.80 -2.90 -19.90
N VAL A 32 -9.48 -2.84 -19.71
CA VAL A 32 -8.89 -3.03 -18.37
C VAL A 32 -9.35 -1.96 -17.37
N TYR A 33 -9.75 -0.78 -17.85
CA TYR A 33 -10.13 0.34 -16.99
C TYR A 33 -11.62 0.38 -16.64
N HIS A 34 -12.49 -0.34 -17.38
CA HIS A 34 -13.95 -0.25 -17.19
C HIS A 34 -14.68 -1.60 -17.17
N SER A 35 -14.02 -2.73 -17.44
CA SER A 35 -14.66 -4.05 -17.36
C SER A 35 -14.81 -4.52 -15.91
N GLU A 36 -16.04 -4.81 -15.49
CA GLU A 36 -16.34 -5.36 -14.16
C GLU A 36 -15.75 -6.76 -13.97
N ASP A 37 -15.82 -7.63 -14.98
CA ASP A 37 -15.26 -8.98 -14.95
C ASP A 37 -13.73 -8.93 -14.77
N PHE A 38 -13.05 -8.02 -15.48
CA PHE A 38 -11.62 -7.82 -15.30
C PHE A 38 -11.30 -7.27 -13.91
N PHE A 39 -12.08 -6.30 -13.40
CA PHE A 39 -11.89 -5.80 -12.04
C PHE A 39 -12.08 -6.88 -10.98
N LYS A 40 -13.05 -7.79 -11.16
CA LYS A 40 -13.22 -8.95 -10.28
C LYS A 40 -11.99 -9.85 -10.29
N LEU A 41 -11.41 -10.11 -11.47
CA LEU A 41 -10.16 -10.84 -11.59
C LEU A 41 -9.00 -10.13 -10.87
N GLU A 42 -8.89 -8.79 -10.99
CA GLU A 42 -7.88 -8.02 -10.26
C GLU A 42 -8.03 -8.16 -8.74
N LYS A 43 -9.26 -8.13 -8.22
CA LYS A 43 -9.51 -8.39 -6.79
C LYS A 43 -9.01 -9.76 -6.34
N GLU A 44 -9.22 -10.79 -7.14
CA GLU A 44 -8.85 -12.17 -6.81
C GLU A 44 -7.35 -12.48 -7.02
N GLN A 45 -6.74 -11.91 -8.06
CA GLN A 45 -5.39 -12.26 -8.50
C GLN A 45 -4.32 -11.25 -8.11
N LEU A 46 -4.69 -9.98 -7.91
CA LEU A 46 -3.78 -8.90 -7.53
C LEU A 46 -4.00 -8.54 -6.05
N PHE A 47 -5.13 -7.91 -5.72
CA PHE A 47 -5.35 -7.36 -4.37
C PHE A 47 -5.38 -8.41 -3.26
N ALA A 48 -5.89 -9.61 -3.54
CA ALA A 48 -5.89 -10.72 -2.59
C ALA A 48 -4.54 -11.44 -2.47
N ARG A 49 -3.59 -11.22 -3.40
CA ARG A 49 -2.37 -12.04 -3.51
C ARG A 49 -1.08 -11.28 -3.29
N ASP A 50 -1.04 -10.01 -3.68
CA ASP A 50 0.14 -9.16 -3.56
C ASP A 50 0.18 -8.40 -2.24
N TRP A 51 1.31 -7.71 -2.03
CA TRP A 51 1.49 -6.78 -0.94
C TRP A 51 0.93 -5.41 -1.29
N ILE A 52 0.05 -4.90 -0.44
CA ILE A 52 -0.50 -3.55 -0.58
C ILE A 52 0.10 -2.67 0.51
N CYS A 53 0.71 -1.55 0.11
CA CYS A 53 1.16 -0.51 1.02
C CYS A 53 -0.04 0.26 1.56
N VAL A 54 -0.25 0.22 2.87
CA VAL A 54 -1.44 0.81 3.51
C VAL A 54 -1.14 2.08 4.28
N GLY A 55 0.13 2.37 4.57
CA GLY A 55 0.50 3.62 5.21
C GLY A 55 1.91 3.59 5.76
N ARG A 56 2.18 4.49 6.69
CA ARG A 56 3.48 4.60 7.33
C ARG A 56 3.45 4.18 8.79
N GLU A 57 4.56 3.59 9.22
CA GLU A 57 4.74 3.12 10.58
C GLU A 57 4.68 4.27 11.59
N ASP A 58 5.13 5.47 11.22
CA ASP A 58 5.16 6.60 12.14
C ASP A 58 3.77 7.10 12.58
N ASN A 59 2.70 6.67 11.89
CA ASN A 59 1.32 6.91 12.30
C ASN A 59 0.84 5.91 13.38
N THR A 60 1.69 4.97 13.82
CA THR A 60 1.36 3.90 14.79
C THR A 60 2.47 3.67 15.82
N ARG A 61 2.95 4.76 16.43
CA ARG A 61 4.12 4.71 17.33
C ARG A 61 3.77 4.25 18.74
N ALA A 62 2.65 4.72 19.28
CA ALA A 62 2.25 4.41 20.64
C ALA A 62 1.46 3.10 20.70
N PRO A 63 1.58 2.32 21.80
CA PRO A 63 0.68 1.21 22.05
C PRO A 63 -0.79 1.61 21.95
N GLY A 64 -1.58 0.79 21.25
CA GLY A 64 -2.98 1.04 20.95
C GLY A 64 -3.22 1.85 19.68
N ASP A 65 -2.21 2.50 19.10
CA ASP A 65 -2.38 3.21 17.83
C ASP A 65 -2.82 2.23 16.75
N PHE A 66 -3.86 2.61 16.00
CA PHE A 66 -4.43 1.78 14.95
C PHE A 66 -4.75 2.59 13.69
N LEU A 67 -4.83 1.86 12.59
CA LEU A 67 -5.20 2.33 11.27
C LEU A 67 -6.12 1.29 10.63
N THR A 68 -7.11 1.73 9.85
CA THR A 68 -8.09 0.84 9.19
C THR A 68 -8.11 1.02 7.68
N TRP A 69 -8.31 -0.07 6.94
CA TRP A 69 -8.37 -0.07 5.48
C TRP A 69 -9.28 -1.15 4.93
N LYS A 70 -9.49 -1.12 3.62
CA LYS A 70 -10.06 -2.23 2.85
C LYS A 70 -9.01 -2.77 1.89
N LEU A 71 -8.74 -4.06 1.98
CA LEU A 71 -7.91 -4.80 1.03
C LEU A 71 -8.82 -5.49 0.02
N GLY A 72 -9.04 -4.84 -1.12
CA GLY A 72 -10.17 -5.16 -1.99
C GLY A 72 -11.48 -4.93 -1.21
N ASP A 73 -12.26 -6.00 -1.04
CA ASP A 73 -13.52 -5.96 -0.28
C ASP A 73 -13.36 -6.36 1.20
N GLN A 74 -12.14 -6.66 1.65
CA GLN A 74 -11.89 -7.18 3.00
C GLN A 74 -11.53 -6.04 3.97
N PRO A 75 -12.37 -5.71 4.96
CA PRO A 75 -12.02 -4.70 5.95
C PRO A 75 -10.97 -5.25 6.92
N ILE A 76 -9.91 -4.48 7.13
CA ILE A 76 -8.77 -4.83 7.97
C ILE A 76 -8.39 -3.65 8.86
N PHE A 77 -7.65 -3.93 9.92
CA PHE A 77 -6.97 -2.91 10.70
C PHE A 77 -5.57 -3.38 11.09
N ALA A 78 -4.66 -2.44 11.28
CA ALA A 78 -3.39 -2.66 11.98
C ALA A 78 -3.43 -1.96 13.34
N ILE A 79 -2.87 -2.58 14.38
CA ILE A 79 -2.79 -2.02 15.73
C ILE A 79 -1.42 -2.30 16.36
N ARG A 80 -0.85 -1.29 17.04
CA ARG A 80 0.39 -1.42 17.82
C ARG A 80 0.06 -2.07 19.16
N GLY A 81 0.63 -3.25 19.43
CA GLY A 81 0.48 -3.91 20.72
C GLY A 81 1.21 -3.19 21.85
N GLU A 82 0.88 -3.55 23.10
CA GLU A 82 1.64 -3.13 24.29
C GLU A 82 3.09 -3.64 24.26
N ASP A 83 3.34 -4.73 23.55
CA ASP A 83 4.68 -5.26 23.27
C ASP A 83 5.39 -4.53 22.11
N SER A 84 4.92 -3.36 21.72
CA SER A 84 5.44 -2.54 20.62
C SER A 84 5.42 -3.21 19.24
N THR A 85 4.77 -4.37 19.09
CA THR A 85 4.68 -5.06 17.80
C THR A 85 3.43 -4.62 17.05
N LEU A 86 3.59 -4.15 15.80
CA LEU A 86 2.46 -3.87 14.90
C LEU A 86 1.89 -5.17 14.34
N ARG A 87 0.57 -5.33 14.39
CA ARG A 87 -0.13 -6.51 13.87
C ARG A 87 -1.35 -6.08 13.06
N ALA A 88 -1.70 -6.86 12.05
CA ALA A 88 -2.91 -6.65 11.28
C ALA A 88 -3.91 -7.81 11.47
N PHE A 89 -5.20 -7.46 11.47
CA PHE A 89 -6.31 -8.39 11.64
C PHE A 89 -7.47 -8.03 10.72
N SER A 90 -8.36 -9.01 10.50
CA SER A 90 -9.68 -8.72 9.93
C SER A 90 -10.45 -7.80 10.86
N ASN A 91 -11.05 -6.75 10.30
CA ASN A 91 -11.87 -5.77 11.01
C ASN A 91 -13.34 -6.21 11.03
N VAL A 92 -13.59 -7.44 11.45
CA VAL A 92 -14.93 -8.07 11.45
C VAL A 92 -15.12 -8.82 12.76
N CYS A 93 -16.12 -8.41 13.54
CA CYS A 93 -16.45 -9.08 14.78
C CYS A 93 -16.88 -10.53 14.55
N LEU A 94 -16.33 -11.47 15.33
CA LEU A 94 -16.64 -12.90 15.26
C LEU A 94 -18.06 -13.26 15.74
N HIS A 95 -18.83 -12.29 16.27
CA HIS A 95 -20.20 -12.51 16.69
C HIS A 95 -21.19 -12.34 15.54
N ARG A 96 -21.37 -11.10 15.06
CA ARG A 96 -22.31 -10.74 13.99
C ARG A 96 -21.71 -9.76 12.97
N MET A 97 -20.43 -9.98 12.65
CA MET A 97 -19.75 -9.38 11.49
C MET A 97 -19.68 -7.84 11.46
N MET A 98 -19.96 -7.18 12.59
CA MET A 98 -19.84 -5.73 12.71
C MET A 98 -18.37 -5.30 12.58
N PRO A 99 -18.06 -4.22 11.83
CA PRO A 99 -16.76 -3.57 11.89
C PRO A 99 -16.39 -3.17 13.32
N LEU A 100 -15.12 -3.35 13.68
CA LEU A 100 -14.64 -3.14 15.04
C LEU A 100 -14.03 -1.75 15.24
N LEU A 101 -13.26 -1.28 14.26
CA LEU A 101 -12.56 0.00 14.28
C LEU A 101 -12.84 0.78 12.99
N GLU A 102 -12.69 2.10 13.04
CA GLU A 102 -12.88 2.99 11.90
C GLU A 102 -11.83 4.11 11.90
N GLY A 103 -11.35 4.48 10.71
CA GLY A 103 -10.35 5.53 10.52
C GLY A 103 -9.00 5.19 11.15
N THR A 104 -8.48 6.14 11.92
CA THR A 104 -7.21 6.07 12.64
C THR A 104 -7.43 6.56 14.07
N GLY A 105 -6.71 6.01 15.04
CA GLY A 105 -6.87 6.42 16.44
C GLY A 105 -5.99 5.62 17.39
N ASN A 106 -6.28 5.71 18.68
CA ASN A 106 -5.62 4.93 19.72
C ASN A 106 -6.67 4.19 20.55
N SER A 107 -6.49 2.88 20.74
CA SER A 107 -7.34 2.08 21.61
C SER A 107 -6.56 0.97 22.30
N LYS A 108 -6.65 0.93 23.64
CA LYS A 108 -6.07 -0.18 24.43
C LYS A 108 -6.85 -1.48 24.25
N THR A 109 -8.14 -1.40 23.91
CA THR A 109 -9.00 -2.58 23.82
C THR A 109 -10.06 -2.39 22.75
N ILE A 110 -10.25 -3.40 21.92
CA ILE A 110 -11.13 -3.31 20.76
C ILE A 110 -12.52 -3.79 21.17
N VAL A 111 -13.49 -2.89 21.21
CA VAL A 111 -14.86 -3.20 21.66
C VAL A 111 -15.79 -3.14 20.45
N CYS A 112 -16.45 -4.26 20.14
CA CYS A 112 -17.45 -4.31 19.09
C CYS A 112 -18.62 -3.37 19.44
N PRO A 113 -19.00 -2.43 18.55
CA PRO A 113 -20.05 -1.45 18.85
C PRO A 113 -21.45 -2.07 18.95
N TYR A 114 -21.63 -3.31 18.49
CA TYR A 114 -22.94 -3.96 18.50
C TYR A 114 -23.29 -4.61 19.85
N HIS A 115 -22.40 -5.46 20.39
CA HIS A 115 -22.69 -6.25 21.60
C HIS A 115 -21.53 -6.26 22.61
N ALA A 116 -20.59 -5.31 22.48
CA ALA A 116 -19.43 -5.16 23.36
C ALA A 116 -18.55 -6.42 23.52
N TRP A 117 -18.53 -7.30 22.50
CA TRP A 117 -17.47 -8.30 22.39
C TRP A 117 -16.12 -7.60 22.34
N THR A 118 -15.25 -7.96 23.27
CA THR A 118 -14.02 -7.24 23.57
C THR A 118 -12.82 -8.07 23.15
N TYR A 119 -11.94 -7.50 22.33
CA TYR A 119 -10.73 -8.14 21.84
C TYR A 119 -9.49 -7.39 22.34
N GLY A 120 -8.41 -8.14 22.58
CA GLY A 120 -7.10 -7.56 22.86
C GLY A 120 -6.41 -7.05 21.58
N ASN A 121 -5.32 -6.30 21.75
CA ASN A 121 -4.44 -5.86 20.66
C ASN A 121 -3.69 -7.03 19.95
N ASP A 122 -3.75 -8.23 20.52
CA ASP A 122 -3.28 -9.49 19.94
C ASP A 122 -4.39 -10.26 19.18
N GLY A 123 -5.56 -9.65 19.05
CA GLY A 123 -6.73 -10.19 18.36
C GLY A 123 -7.50 -11.26 19.16
N SER A 124 -7.08 -11.59 20.37
CA SER A 124 -7.80 -12.58 21.19
C SER A 124 -9.11 -12.04 21.74
N LEU A 125 -10.15 -12.88 21.74
CA LEU A 125 -11.42 -12.54 22.38
C LEU A 125 -11.26 -12.60 23.91
N ARG A 126 -11.37 -11.45 24.57
CA ARG A 126 -11.18 -11.29 26.02
C ARG A 126 -12.49 -11.44 26.77
N ASN A 127 -13.55 -10.84 26.25
CA ASN A 127 -14.86 -10.80 26.91
C ASN A 127 -16.02 -10.86 25.92
N ALA A 128 -17.09 -11.52 26.31
CA ALA A 128 -18.38 -11.56 25.64
C ALA A 128 -19.44 -11.34 26.73
N PRO A 129 -19.98 -10.11 26.86
CA PRO A 129 -20.89 -9.76 27.95
C PRO A 129 -22.13 -10.66 27.98
N LEU A 130 -22.63 -10.93 29.19
CA LEU A 130 -23.86 -11.70 29.46
C LEU A 130 -23.88 -13.15 28.94
N ILE A 131 -22.76 -13.65 28.39
CA ILE A 131 -22.59 -15.05 28.03
C ILE A 131 -22.20 -15.87 29.27
N GLU A 132 -22.83 -17.03 29.44
CA GLU A 132 -22.55 -17.95 30.55
C GLU A 132 -21.05 -18.31 30.61
N LYS A 133 -20.49 -18.39 31.82
CA LYS A 133 -19.04 -18.60 32.06
C LYS A 133 -18.47 -19.82 31.32
N LYS A 134 -19.21 -20.93 31.28
CA LYS A 134 -18.78 -22.15 30.58
C LYS A 134 -18.61 -21.93 29.08
N VAL A 135 -19.57 -21.24 28.46
CA VAL A 135 -19.52 -20.86 27.03
C VAL A 135 -18.40 -19.84 26.80
N GLN A 136 -18.25 -18.87 27.71
CA GLN A 136 -17.20 -17.86 27.62
C GLN A 136 -15.79 -18.48 27.63
N ALA A 137 -15.55 -19.51 28.43
CA ALA A 137 -14.27 -20.23 28.46
C ALA A 137 -13.93 -20.87 27.10
N HIS A 138 -14.92 -21.39 26.39
CA HIS A 138 -14.73 -21.88 25.02
C HIS A 138 -14.48 -20.73 24.03
N LEU A 139 -15.23 -19.63 24.14
CA LEU A 139 -15.09 -18.46 23.28
C LEU A 139 -13.72 -17.79 23.40
N LYS A 140 -13.07 -17.80 24.57
CA LYS A 140 -11.72 -17.24 24.77
C LYS A 140 -10.62 -17.89 23.91
N ARG A 141 -10.91 -19.03 23.27
CA ARG A 141 -10.02 -19.67 22.27
C ARG A 141 -10.10 -18.98 20.90
N LYS A 142 -11.15 -18.19 20.64
CA LYS A 142 -11.33 -17.48 19.38
C LYS A 142 -10.39 -16.28 19.29
N ARG A 143 -9.84 -16.06 18.10
CA ARG A 143 -8.98 -14.93 17.75
C ARG A 143 -9.44 -14.35 16.42
N LEU A 144 -9.31 -13.04 16.25
CA LEU A 144 -9.52 -12.40 14.96
C LEU A 144 -8.55 -13.01 13.93
N PRO A 145 -9.00 -13.27 12.69
CA PRO A 145 -8.12 -13.71 11.63
C PRO A 145 -6.95 -12.74 11.46
N ARG A 146 -5.72 -13.26 11.53
CA ARG A 146 -4.51 -12.46 11.35
C ARG A 146 -4.26 -12.21 9.87
N ILE A 147 -3.95 -10.97 9.53
CA ILE A 147 -3.51 -10.54 8.21
C ILE A 147 -2.00 -10.39 8.27
N ARG A 148 -1.30 -10.86 7.23
CA ARG A 148 0.16 -10.77 7.21
C ARG A 148 0.55 -9.32 7.01
N LEU A 149 1.48 -8.83 7.83
CA LEU A 149 1.97 -7.46 7.84
C LEU A 149 3.48 -7.48 7.88
N GLU A 150 4.11 -6.64 7.06
CA GLU A 150 5.55 -6.40 7.07
C GLU A 150 5.80 -4.89 7.00
N ILE A 151 6.89 -4.44 7.64
CA ILE A 151 7.36 -3.06 7.55
C ILE A 151 8.62 -3.04 6.70
N TRP A 152 8.63 -2.21 5.67
CA TRP A 152 9.80 -2.00 4.81
C TRP A 152 10.13 -0.51 4.74
N LYS A 153 11.30 -0.11 5.28
CA LYS A 153 11.78 1.29 5.32
C LYS A 153 10.71 2.29 5.84
N GLY A 154 9.95 1.89 6.88
CA GLY A 154 8.89 2.69 7.50
C GLY A 154 7.53 2.64 6.80
N TRP A 155 7.38 1.86 5.72
CA TRP A 155 6.11 1.62 5.05
C TRP A 155 5.46 0.32 5.54
N ILE A 156 4.17 0.37 5.85
CA ILE A 156 3.38 -0.78 6.28
C ILE A 156 2.78 -1.43 5.05
N TYR A 157 3.11 -2.70 4.85
CA TYR A 157 2.55 -3.55 3.80
C TYR A 157 1.71 -4.66 4.43
N VAL A 158 0.60 -4.99 3.78
CA VAL A 158 -0.29 -6.09 4.18
C VAL A 158 -0.63 -6.98 2.99
N THR A 159 -0.91 -8.26 3.26
CA THR A 159 -1.38 -9.20 2.25
C THR A 159 -2.30 -10.27 2.86
N LEU A 160 -3.28 -10.74 2.07
CA LEU A 160 -4.10 -11.91 2.42
C LEU A 160 -3.40 -13.23 2.09
N ASN A 161 -2.32 -13.18 1.28
CA ASN A 161 -1.58 -14.35 0.87
C ASN A 161 -0.57 -14.77 1.93
N LYS A 162 -0.84 -15.91 2.57
CA LYS A 162 0.04 -16.46 3.62
C LYS A 162 1.41 -16.85 3.07
N ASP A 163 1.47 -17.24 1.80
CA ASP A 163 2.64 -17.81 1.14
C ASP A 163 3.43 -16.77 0.33
N ALA A 164 3.06 -15.48 0.40
CA ALA A 164 3.78 -14.42 -0.29
C ALA A 164 5.26 -14.36 0.14
N LYS A 165 6.18 -14.11 -0.80
CA LYS A 165 7.56 -13.75 -0.42
C LYS A 165 7.56 -12.45 0.38
N SER A 166 8.52 -12.28 1.29
CA SER A 166 8.64 -11.04 2.07
C SER A 166 8.76 -9.81 1.18
N VAL A 167 8.25 -8.67 1.65
CA VAL A 167 8.36 -7.37 0.96
C VAL A 167 9.83 -7.02 0.73
N ALA A 168 10.68 -7.25 1.73
CA ALA A 168 12.12 -7.02 1.62
C ALA A 168 12.75 -7.82 0.47
N SER A 169 12.36 -9.08 0.27
CA SER A 169 12.84 -9.89 -0.86
C SER A 169 12.32 -9.37 -2.21
N GLN A 170 11.06 -8.91 -2.26
CA GLN A 170 10.48 -8.36 -3.49
C GLN A 170 11.09 -7.01 -3.89
N LEU A 171 11.49 -6.20 -2.91
CA LEU A 171 12.03 -4.85 -3.09
C LEU A 171 13.55 -4.75 -2.91
N GLU A 172 14.26 -5.88 -2.82
CA GLU A 172 15.70 -5.93 -2.58
C GLU A 172 16.49 -5.03 -3.55
N LYS A 173 16.14 -5.04 -4.83
CA LYS A 173 16.80 -4.24 -5.86
C LYS A 173 16.47 -2.75 -5.80
N LEU A 174 15.38 -2.37 -5.14
CA LEU A 174 15.01 -0.97 -4.91
C LEU A 174 15.78 -0.39 -3.72
N GLU A 175 16.15 -1.24 -2.77
CA GLU A 175 16.74 -0.81 -1.50
C GLU A 175 18.00 0.06 -1.65
N PRO A 176 19.00 -0.26 -2.50
CA PRO A 176 20.15 0.61 -2.72
C PRO A 176 19.78 1.99 -3.30
N VAL A 177 18.68 2.07 -4.05
CA VAL A 177 18.21 3.30 -4.71
C VAL A 177 17.61 4.25 -3.67
N VAL A 178 16.82 3.72 -2.72
CA VAL A 178 16.06 4.52 -1.76
C VAL A 178 16.71 4.63 -0.37
N SER A 179 17.64 3.75 -0.01
CA SER A 179 18.29 3.77 1.32
C SER A 179 18.98 5.08 1.68
N PRO A 180 19.60 5.85 0.76
CA PRO A 180 20.16 7.16 1.09
C PRO A 180 19.15 8.16 1.68
N TYR A 181 17.85 7.96 1.39
CA TYR A 181 16.78 8.85 1.85
C TYR A 181 16.33 8.54 3.28
N GLN A 182 16.68 7.38 3.83
CA GLN A 182 16.39 6.98 5.22
C GLN A 182 14.89 7.16 5.58
N MET A 183 14.00 6.70 4.70
CA MET A 183 12.55 6.89 4.80
C MET A 183 11.94 6.32 6.09
N GLU A 184 12.61 5.37 6.73
CA GLU A 184 12.24 4.86 8.05
C GLU A 184 12.18 5.97 9.12
N ASN A 185 12.96 7.04 8.95
CA ASN A 185 13.01 8.17 9.89
C ASN A 185 12.02 9.30 9.54
N TYR A 186 11.26 9.17 8.44
CA TYR A 186 10.32 10.21 8.05
C TYR A 186 9.17 10.33 9.05
N VAL A 187 8.71 11.57 9.20
CA VAL A 187 7.54 11.92 10.01
C VAL A 187 6.45 12.46 9.10
N SER A 188 5.25 11.92 9.25
CA SER A 188 4.07 12.35 8.53
C SER A 188 3.66 13.72 9.06
N VAL A 189 3.70 14.72 8.17
CA VAL A 189 3.32 16.11 8.52
C VAL A 189 1.87 16.38 8.12
N VAL A 190 1.43 15.81 7.01
CA VAL A 190 0.09 15.98 6.45
C VAL A 190 -0.39 14.65 5.87
N HIS A 191 -1.60 14.27 6.23
CA HIS A 191 -2.35 13.18 5.60
C HIS A 191 -3.62 13.75 4.96
N ARG A 192 -3.96 13.28 3.75
CA ARG A 192 -5.18 13.67 3.03
C ARG A 192 -5.72 12.47 2.28
N ASP A 193 -7.02 12.24 2.42
CA ASP A 193 -7.75 11.23 1.67
C ASP A 193 -8.68 11.91 0.66
N TYR A 194 -8.68 11.38 -0.56
CA TYR A 194 -9.52 11.86 -1.65
C TYR A 194 -10.18 10.68 -2.35
N THR A 195 -11.46 10.80 -2.67
CA THR A 195 -12.17 9.83 -3.52
C THR A 195 -12.15 10.31 -4.96
N TRP A 196 -11.57 9.50 -5.84
CA TRP A 196 -11.48 9.79 -7.27
C TRP A 196 -12.42 8.87 -8.04
N GLN A 197 -13.29 9.45 -8.86
CA GLN A 197 -14.21 8.70 -9.73
C GLN A 197 -13.48 8.19 -10.98
N THR A 198 -12.49 7.32 -10.79
CA THR A 198 -11.63 6.80 -11.85
C THR A 198 -11.12 5.39 -11.53
N ASN A 199 -10.57 4.69 -12.52
CA ASN A 199 -9.93 3.40 -12.29
C ASN A 199 -8.57 3.61 -11.59
N TRP A 200 -8.27 2.76 -10.60
CA TRP A 200 -7.04 2.82 -9.81
C TRP A 200 -5.76 2.77 -10.68
N LYS A 201 -5.80 2.05 -11.81
CA LYS A 201 -4.65 1.91 -12.71
C LYS A 201 -4.26 3.24 -13.37
N LEU A 202 -5.23 4.09 -13.70
CA LEU A 202 -4.95 5.39 -14.32
C LEU A 202 -4.14 6.29 -13.38
N LEU A 203 -4.40 6.22 -12.07
CA LEU A 203 -3.60 6.92 -11.07
C LEU A 203 -2.20 6.34 -10.99
N VAL A 204 -2.07 5.02 -10.87
CA VAL A 204 -0.77 4.35 -10.76
C VAL A 204 0.09 4.62 -11.99
N GLU A 205 -0.46 4.49 -13.20
CA GLU A 205 0.24 4.77 -14.45
C GLU A 205 0.69 6.22 -14.57
N ASN A 206 -0.15 7.18 -14.17
CA ASN A 206 0.22 8.59 -14.18
C ASN A 206 1.38 8.90 -13.21
N PHE A 207 1.44 8.23 -12.06
CA PHE A 207 2.58 8.34 -11.13
C PHE A 207 3.82 7.56 -11.57
N MET A 208 3.73 6.68 -12.58
CA MET A 208 4.86 5.93 -13.12
C MET A 208 5.58 6.67 -14.26
N GLU A 209 5.09 7.83 -14.70
CA GLU A 209 5.67 8.62 -15.77
C GLU A 209 5.73 10.11 -15.43
N GLY A 210 6.68 10.82 -16.04
CA GLY A 210 6.82 12.28 -15.86
C GLY A 210 6.61 13.08 -17.14
N TYR A 211 6.17 12.43 -18.22
CA TYR A 211 5.98 13.06 -19.53
C TYR A 211 4.89 14.14 -19.50
N HIS A 212 3.85 13.97 -18.66
CA HIS A 212 2.80 14.99 -18.49
C HIS A 212 3.27 16.22 -17.69
N LEU A 213 4.32 16.11 -16.88
CA LEU A 213 4.70 17.15 -15.91
C LEU A 213 4.96 18.52 -16.56
N PRO A 214 5.74 18.65 -17.66
CA PRO A 214 6.00 19.96 -18.26
C PRO A 214 4.74 20.67 -18.78
N VAL A 215 3.67 19.93 -19.09
CA VAL A 215 2.43 20.48 -19.64
C VAL A 215 1.43 20.77 -18.52
N VAL A 216 1.02 19.74 -17.78
CA VAL A 216 -0.04 19.82 -16.77
C VAL A 216 0.43 20.58 -15.52
N HIS A 217 1.71 20.43 -15.16
CA HIS A 217 2.31 21.05 -13.99
C HIS A 217 3.26 22.20 -14.36
N ASN A 218 3.02 22.89 -15.49
CA ASN A 218 3.89 23.95 -15.99
C ASN A 218 4.11 25.11 -14.99
N LYS A 219 3.12 25.40 -14.14
CA LYS A 219 3.19 26.44 -13.10
C LYS A 219 3.81 25.94 -11.78
N THR A 220 4.07 24.64 -11.65
CA THR A 220 4.54 24.02 -10.41
C THR A 220 5.79 23.18 -10.68
N VAL A 221 5.75 21.86 -10.43
CA VAL A 221 6.92 20.97 -10.51
C VAL A 221 7.41 20.75 -11.94
N GLY A 222 6.54 20.92 -12.94
CA GLY A 222 6.83 20.69 -14.35
C GLY A 222 7.90 21.62 -14.92
N ARG A 223 7.99 22.85 -14.40
CA ARG A 223 9.00 23.84 -14.82
C ARG A 223 10.44 23.34 -14.66
N TRP A 224 10.69 22.50 -13.65
CA TRP A 224 12.02 21.93 -13.35
C TRP A 224 12.09 20.43 -13.63
N PHE A 225 11.13 19.88 -14.37
CA PHE A 225 11.16 18.46 -14.72
C PHE A 225 12.01 18.24 -15.98
N PRO A 226 13.16 17.56 -15.89
CA PRO A 226 14.09 17.46 -17.01
C PRO A 226 13.76 16.23 -17.86
N SER A 227 12.67 16.25 -18.63
CA SER A 227 12.14 15.07 -19.34
C SER A 227 13.19 14.30 -20.16
N LYS A 228 14.12 15.01 -20.82
CA LYS A 228 15.21 14.41 -21.62
C LYS A 228 16.33 13.76 -20.79
N LYS A 229 16.42 14.07 -19.49
CA LYS A 229 17.43 13.55 -18.55
C LYS A 229 16.86 12.51 -17.59
N THR A 230 15.56 12.19 -17.70
CA THR A 230 14.93 11.13 -16.92
C THR A 230 15.54 9.78 -17.28
N LYS A 231 15.90 8.99 -16.27
CA LYS A 231 16.50 7.67 -16.42
C LYS A 231 15.57 6.61 -15.89
N PHE A 232 15.38 5.57 -16.68
CA PHE A 232 14.63 4.37 -16.33
C PHE A 232 15.60 3.24 -15.95
N PRO A 233 15.17 2.26 -15.15
CA PRO A 233 16.02 1.14 -14.77
C PRO A 233 16.18 0.23 -15.99
N ARG A 234 17.40 -0.24 -16.25
CA ARG A 234 17.65 -1.18 -17.36
C ARG A 234 17.01 -2.55 -17.10
N GLN A 235 16.96 -2.96 -15.84
CA GLN A 235 16.40 -4.24 -15.43
C GLN A 235 14.93 -4.08 -15.06
N ARG A 236 14.07 -4.92 -15.66
CA ARG A 236 12.67 -5.07 -15.25
C ARG A 236 12.60 -5.83 -13.94
N CYS A 237 11.77 -5.35 -13.02
CA CYS A 237 11.44 -6.02 -11.77
C CYS A 237 9.94 -6.33 -11.75
N ASN A 238 9.54 -7.41 -11.09
CA ASN A 238 8.13 -7.84 -11.07
C ASN A 238 7.28 -7.00 -10.11
N SER A 239 7.88 -6.52 -9.01
CA SER A 239 7.14 -5.89 -7.91
C SER A 239 7.21 -4.36 -7.89
N PHE A 240 8.08 -3.75 -8.71
CA PHE A 240 8.23 -2.30 -8.75
C PHE A 240 8.88 -1.85 -10.07
N THR A 241 8.69 -0.58 -10.38
CA THR A 241 9.51 0.20 -11.32
C THR A 241 9.84 1.53 -10.66
N TYR A 242 10.79 2.26 -11.21
CA TYR A 242 11.06 3.64 -10.79
C TYR A 242 11.73 4.40 -11.92
N GLN A 243 11.70 5.72 -11.88
CA GLN A 243 12.49 6.59 -12.71
C GLN A 243 13.25 7.59 -11.82
N THR A 244 14.41 8.01 -12.30
CA THR A 244 15.23 9.01 -11.60
C THR A 244 15.47 10.21 -12.49
N PHE A 245 15.49 11.38 -11.88
CA PHE A 245 15.80 12.62 -12.57
C PHE A 245 16.48 13.59 -11.61
N ILE A 246 17.39 14.38 -12.16
CA ILE A 246 18.22 15.33 -11.40
C ILE A 246 17.76 16.72 -11.76
N LYS A 247 17.25 17.44 -10.76
CA LYS A 247 16.82 18.82 -10.92
C LYS A 247 18.02 19.75 -10.89
N ASP A 248 17.92 20.87 -11.58
CA ASP A 248 18.90 21.95 -11.44
C ASP A 248 18.76 22.67 -10.10
N GLU A 249 19.73 23.52 -9.77
CA GLU A 249 19.79 24.25 -8.51
C GLU A 249 18.71 25.33 -8.37
N THR A 250 18.05 25.71 -9.46
CA THR A 250 16.96 26.70 -9.44
C THR A 250 15.62 26.08 -9.02
N ALA A 251 15.56 24.75 -8.91
CA ALA A 251 14.35 24.03 -8.55
C ALA A 251 13.88 24.37 -7.12
N LEU A 252 12.66 24.90 -7.02
CA LEU A 252 12.02 25.19 -5.72
C LEU A 252 11.60 23.93 -4.97
N TYR A 253 11.40 22.81 -5.67
CA TYR A 253 10.84 21.57 -5.11
C TYR A 253 11.67 20.35 -5.49
N GLY A 254 11.67 19.32 -4.64
CA GLY A 254 12.32 18.02 -4.90
C GLY A 254 13.84 18.01 -4.72
N GLY A 255 14.42 19.11 -4.20
CA GLY A 255 15.76 19.13 -3.65
C GLY A 255 15.77 18.83 -2.15
N ALA A 256 16.89 18.32 -1.64
CA ALA A 256 17.10 18.09 -0.23
C ALA A 256 17.15 19.42 0.55
N HIS A 257 16.49 19.46 1.70
CA HIS A 257 16.51 20.63 2.58
C HIS A 257 17.95 21.07 2.92
N LYS A 258 18.20 22.37 3.11
CA LYS A 258 19.53 22.93 3.40
C LYS A 258 20.19 22.29 4.63
N LYS A 259 19.39 21.88 5.63
CA LYS A 259 19.86 21.20 6.85
C LYS A 259 20.06 19.69 6.69
N ASN A 260 19.66 19.07 5.57
CA ASN A 260 19.90 17.65 5.34
C ASN A 260 21.41 17.45 5.12
N LYS A 261 22.07 16.72 6.01
CA LYS A 261 23.51 16.39 5.91
C LYS A 261 23.78 14.96 5.43
N LYS A 262 22.72 14.19 5.15
CA LYS A 262 22.79 12.78 4.74
C LYS A 262 22.99 12.65 3.24
N LEU A 263 22.15 13.33 2.45
CA LEU A 263 22.28 13.37 0.99
C LEU A 263 23.43 14.31 0.59
N ARG A 264 24.30 13.83 -0.31
CA ARG A 264 25.50 14.55 -0.76
C ARG A 264 25.56 14.65 -2.28
N GLY A 265 26.23 15.71 -2.76
CA GLY A 265 26.42 15.95 -4.19
C GLY A 265 25.11 15.85 -4.97
N ILE A 266 25.13 15.06 -6.04
CA ILE A 266 23.99 14.90 -6.95
C ILE A 266 22.73 14.34 -6.28
N GLN A 267 22.88 13.52 -5.23
CA GLN A 267 21.74 12.93 -4.50
C GLN A 267 20.86 14.00 -3.84
N ARG A 268 21.41 15.18 -3.54
CA ARG A 268 20.64 16.31 -3.01
C ARG A 268 19.62 16.85 -4.01
N HIS A 269 19.81 16.56 -5.29
CA HIS A 269 18.98 17.05 -6.39
C HIS A 269 18.30 15.90 -7.16
N THR A 270 18.55 14.65 -6.76
CA THR A 270 17.92 13.47 -7.35
C THR A 270 16.54 13.23 -6.75
N SER A 271 15.54 13.20 -7.62
CA SER A 271 14.21 12.68 -7.31
C SER A 271 14.09 11.24 -7.83
N ILE A 272 13.39 10.41 -7.06
CA ILE A 272 12.98 9.06 -7.43
C ILE A 272 11.46 9.09 -7.47
N MET A 273 10.90 8.60 -8.57
CA MET A 273 9.47 8.40 -8.76
C MET A 273 9.24 6.93 -9.07
#